data_AF-A0A2I0VC27-F1
#
_entry.id   AF-A0A2I0VC27-F1
#
_cell.length_a   1.000
_cell.length_b   1.000
_cell.length_c   1.000
_cell.angle_alpha   90.00
_cell.angle_beta   90.00
_cell.angle_gamma   90.00
#
_symmetry.space_group_name_H-M   'P 1'
#
loop_
_entity.id
_entity.type
_entity.pdbx_description
1 polymer ?
#
loop_
_entity_poly.entity_id
_entity_poly.type
_entity_poly.pdbx_seq_one_letter_code
_entity_poly.pdbx_strand_id
1 'polypeptide(L)'
;MNPDSTAGMDGYTSQFFQKCWHIIKEDLMGVVVDFFNGNIIPKYFTSSAIILIPKNENLGNWNEFRPISLCSFFNKLTSKIISLRLGPLLSKIISLNQTAFVKGRLISENILLAQELVNDLNLKVRGGNMFLKLDISKAFDNISWDFIV
;
A
#
# COMPACT_ATOMS: atom_id res chain seq x y z
N MET A 1 -8.04 10.31 8.14
CA MET A 1 -8.22 9.97 6.71
C MET A 1 -8.64 11.23 5.99
N ASN A 2 -8.33 11.36 4.69
CA ASN A 2 -8.74 12.53 3.92
C ASN A 2 -10.28 12.53 3.74
N PRO A 3 -11.01 13.57 4.18
CA PRO A 3 -12.46 13.67 4.01
C PRO A 3 -12.93 13.62 2.56
N ASP A 4 -12.11 14.16 1.64
CA ASP A 4 -12.46 14.37 0.22
C ASP A 4 -12.16 13.13 -0.65
N SER A 5 -11.71 12.03 -0.03
CA SER A 5 -11.48 10.78 -0.76
C SER A 5 -12.80 10.15 -1.21
N THR A 6 -12.82 9.65 -2.43
CA THR A 6 -13.94 8.93 -3.02
C THR A 6 -14.36 7.73 -2.15
N ALA A 7 -15.68 7.54 -2.05
CA ALA A 7 -16.29 6.43 -1.34
C ALA A 7 -15.94 5.07 -2.00
N GLY A 8 -16.13 4.00 -1.23
CA GLY A 8 -16.14 2.65 -1.80
C GLY A 8 -17.50 2.34 -2.44
N MET A 9 -17.79 1.05 -2.63
CA MET A 9 -19.09 0.58 -3.11
C MET A 9 -20.25 0.88 -2.14
N ASP A 10 -19.94 1.21 -0.88
CA ASP A 10 -20.89 1.57 0.17
C ASP A 10 -21.40 3.01 0.05
N GLY A 11 -20.79 3.84 -0.81
CA GLY A 11 -21.22 5.23 -1.03
C GLY A 11 -20.88 6.20 0.10
N TYR A 12 -20.25 5.73 1.19
CA TYR A 12 -19.90 6.58 2.34
C TYR A 12 -18.44 7.04 2.26
N THR A 13 -18.23 8.36 2.32
CA THR A 13 -16.89 8.97 2.38
C THR A 13 -16.41 9.06 3.82
N SER A 14 -15.10 9.33 4.00
CA SER A 14 -14.56 9.62 5.35
C SER A 14 -15.21 10.83 6.01
N GLN A 15 -15.74 11.78 5.22
CA GLN A 15 -16.42 12.96 5.73
C GLN A 15 -17.73 12.62 6.45
N PHE A 16 -18.51 11.65 5.93
CA PHE A 16 -19.72 11.16 6.60
C PHE A 16 -19.39 10.69 8.02
N PHE A 17 -18.38 9.83 8.15
CA PHE A 17 -18.00 9.28 9.46
C PHE A 17 -17.47 10.35 10.43
N GLN A 18 -16.78 11.36 9.92
CA GLN A 18 -16.30 12.48 10.75
C GLN A 18 -17.45 13.38 11.22
N LYS A 19 -18.41 13.69 10.35
CA LYS A 19 -19.56 14.55 10.69
C LYS A 19 -20.55 13.84 11.62
N CYS A 20 -20.81 12.57 11.36
CA CYS A 20 -21.73 11.75 12.14
C CYS A 20 -21.05 11.02 13.31
N TRP A 21 -19.79 11.36 13.65
CA TRP A 21 -19.01 10.67 14.69
C TRP A 21 -19.75 10.56 16.03
N HIS A 22 -20.40 11.64 16.44
CA HIS A 22 -21.18 11.69 17.69
C HIS A 22 -22.35 10.68 17.74
N ILE A 23 -22.79 10.18 16.58
CA ILE A 23 -23.86 9.19 16.45
C ILE A 23 -23.28 7.77 16.34
N ILE A 24 -22.33 7.57 15.42
CA ILE A 24 -21.93 6.23 14.96
C ILE A 24 -20.68 5.66 15.65
N LYS A 25 -20.02 6.44 16.52
CA LYS A 25 -18.72 6.07 17.11
C LYS A 25 -18.75 4.75 17.86
N GLU A 26 -19.79 4.49 18.63
CA GLU A 26 -19.86 3.29 19.47
C GLU A 26 -20.00 2.05 18.61
N ASP A 27 -20.86 2.11 17.59
CA ASP A 27 -21.02 1.02 16.61
C ASP A 27 -19.73 0.76 15.86
N LEU A 28 -19.09 1.81 15.34
CA LEU A 28 -17.85 1.66 14.57
C LEU A 28 -16.72 1.06 15.43
N MET A 29 -16.60 1.51 16.68
CA MET A 29 -15.61 0.97 17.62
C MET A 29 -15.90 -0.49 17.95
N GLY A 30 -17.17 -0.86 18.17
CA GLY A 30 -17.60 -2.24 18.37
C GLY A 30 -17.18 -3.15 17.22
N VAL A 31 -17.48 -2.75 15.98
CA VAL A 31 -17.11 -3.52 14.79
C VAL A 31 -15.58 -3.65 14.63
N VAL A 32 -14.81 -2.60 14.94
CA VAL A 32 -13.34 -2.66 14.91
C VAL A 32 -12.80 -3.64 15.95
N VAL A 33 -13.36 -3.64 17.17
CA VAL A 33 -12.99 -4.59 18.23
C VAL A 33 -13.31 -6.01 17.81
N ASP A 34 -14.51 -6.24 17.26
CA ASP A 34 -14.91 -7.56 16.76
C ASP A 34 -13.98 -8.09 15.67
N PHE A 35 -13.57 -7.24 14.72
CA PHE A 35 -12.59 -7.60 13.71
C PHE A 35 -11.27 -8.09 14.33
N PHE A 36 -10.73 -7.35 15.31
CA PHE A 36 -9.45 -7.74 15.95
C PHE A 36 -9.58 -8.92 16.91
N ASN A 37 -10.79 -9.25 17.36
CA ASN A 37 -11.07 -10.47 18.10
C ASN A 37 -11.21 -11.71 17.20
N GLY A 38 -11.12 -11.55 15.87
CA GLY A 38 -11.22 -12.65 14.91
C GLY A 38 -12.65 -13.03 14.53
N ASN A 39 -13.63 -12.17 14.82
CA ASN A 39 -15.01 -12.39 14.41
C ASN A 39 -15.17 -12.24 12.89
N ILE A 40 -16.14 -12.95 12.33
CA ILE A 40 -16.46 -12.87 10.90
C ILE A 40 -17.03 -11.48 10.60
N ILE A 41 -16.35 -10.75 9.72
CA ILE A 41 -16.87 -9.48 9.21
C ILE A 41 -17.78 -9.69 7.98
N PRO A 42 -18.78 -8.83 7.78
CA PRO A 42 -19.58 -8.85 6.57
C PRO A 42 -18.73 -8.72 5.29
N LYS A 43 -19.01 -9.57 4.29
CA LYS A 43 -18.25 -9.59 3.02
C LYS A 43 -18.20 -8.21 2.32
N TYR A 44 -19.26 -7.41 2.47
CA TYR A 44 -19.32 -6.08 1.86
C TYR A 44 -18.25 -5.11 2.42
N PHE A 45 -17.76 -5.32 3.64
CA PHE A 45 -16.65 -4.53 4.18
C PHE A 45 -15.37 -4.76 3.39
N THR A 46 -15.13 -5.98 2.91
CA THR A 46 -13.95 -6.30 2.10
C THR A 46 -14.14 -6.04 0.61
N SER A 47 -15.38 -5.79 0.15
CA SER A 47 -15.67 -5.46 -1.25
C SER A 47 -15.02 -4.14 -1.68
N SER A 48 -14.53 -4.12 -2.92
CA SER A 48 -13.90 -2.94 -3.54
C SER A 48 -14.33 -2.85 -5.01
N ALA A 49 -14.57 -1.63 -5.49
CA ALA A 49 -14.76 -1.40 -6.93
C ALA A 49 -13.39 -1.19 -7.60
N ILE A 50 -13.14 -1.86 -8.73
CA ILE A 50 -11.93 -1.66 -9.52
C ILE A 50 -12.22 -0.58 -10.55
N ILE A 51 -11.49 0.53 -10.49
CA ILE A 51 -11.55 1.64 -11.44
C ILE A 51 -10.25 1.67 -12.23
N LEU A 52 -10.36 1.83 -13.55
CA LEU A 52 -9.21 1.94 -14.44
C LEU A 52 -8.88 3.42 -14.67
N ILE A 53 -7.69 3.85 -14.24
CA ILE A 53 -7.19 5.20 -14.51
C ILE A 53 -6.18 5.13 -15.66
N PRO A 54 -6.37 5.91 -16.74
CA PRO A 54 -5.40 5.95 -17.84
C PRO A 54 -4.07 6.53 -17.38
N LYS A 55 -2.94 5.93 -17.80
CA LYS A 55 -1.59 6.46 -17.51
C LYS A 55 -1.24 7.65 -18.40
N ASN A 56 -1.73 7.66 -19.64
CA ASN A 56 -1.47 8.67 -20.66
C ASN A 56 -2.78 9.06 -21.37
N GLU A 57 -2.81 10.20 -22.04
CA GLU A 57 -4.00 10.68 -22.77
C GLU A 57 -4.35 9.83 -24.00
N ASN A 58 -3.33 9.40 -24.75
CA ASN A 58 -3.50 8.54 -25.91
C ASN A 58 -3.32 7.08 -25.52
N LEU A 59 -4.41 6.32 -25.49
CA LEU A 59 -4.43 4.93 -25.06
C LEU A 59 -4.46 4.02 -26.30
N GLY A 60 -3.45 3.17 -26.44
CA GLY A 60 -3.35 2.18 -27.51
C GLY A 60 -3.63 0.74 -27.05
N ASN A 61 -3.55 0.46 -25.75
CA ASN A 61 -3.73 -0.89 -25.20
C ASN A 61 -4.18 -0.90 -23.73
N TRP A 62 -4.66 -2.05 -23.26
CA TRP A 62 -5.14 -2.23 -21.89
C TRP A 62 -4.05 -2.16 -20.80
N ASN A 63 -2.77 -2.35 -21.15
CA ASN A 63 -1.66 -2.27 -20.19
C ASN A 63 -1.32 -0.83 -19.78
N GLU A 64 -1.87 0.15 -20.49
CA GLU A 64 -1.74 1.58 -20.20
C GLU A 64 -2.73 2.09 -19.16
N PHE A 65 -3.59 1.22 -18.62
CA PHE A 65 -4.42 1.54 -17.47
C PHE A 65 -3.74 1.12 -16.15
N ARG A 66 -3.99 1.91 -15.11
CA ARG A 66 -3.68 1.58 -13.73
C ARG A 66 -4.99 1.20 -13.02
N PRO A 67 -5.17 -0.05 -12.62
CA PRO A 67 -6.30 -0.41 -11.77
C PRO A 67 -6.11 0.23 -10.39
N ILE A 68 -7.20 0.78 -9.85
CA ILE A 68 -7.29 1.30 -8.49
C ILE A 68 -8.50 0.68 -7.81
N SER A 69 -8.29 0.15 -6.62
CA SER A 69 -9.37 -0.39 -5.78
C SER A 69 -9.97 0.70 -4.90
N LEU A 70 -11.26 0.98 -5.07
CA LEU A 70 -12.04 1.83 -4.19
C LEU A 70 -12.61 0.97 -3.05
N CYS A 71 -11.85 0.87 -1.97
CA CYS A 71 -12.26 0.14 -0.78
C CYS A 71 -13.29 0.91 0.06
N SER A 72 -14.12 0.17 0.80
CA SER A 72 -15.03 0.71 1.82
C SER A 72 -14.28 1.52 2.89
N PHE A 73 -15.01 2.39 3.60
CA PHE A 73 -14.42 3.12 4.72
C PHE A 73 -13.88 2.18 5.80
N PHE A 74 -14.63 1.12 6.13
CA PHE A 74 -14.23 0.14 7.14
C PHE A 74 -12.92 -0.56 6.76
N ASN A 75 -12.77 -1.01 5.52
CA ASN A 75 -11.52 -1.62 5.04
C ASN A 75 -10.34 -0.65 5.16
N LYS A 76 -10.53 0.62 4.76
CA LYS A 76 -9.52 1.68 4.91
C LYS A 76 -9.15 1.92 6.37
N LEU A 77 -10.12 1.89 7.28
CA LEU A 77 -9.92 2.07 8.72
C LEU A 77 -9.10 0.96 9.33
N THR A 78 -9.53 -0.28 9.12
CA THR A 78 -8.87 -1.46 9.65
C THR A 78 -7.45 -1.57 9.10
N SER A 79 -7.26 -1.40 7.79
CA SER A 79 -5.95 -1.38 7.15
C SER A 79 -5.04 -0.28 7.71
N LYS A 80 -5.59 0.90 7.99
CA LYS A 80 -4.83 2.01 8.60
C LYS A 80 -4.41 1.69 10.03
N ILE A 81 -5.28 1.07 10.83
CA ILE A 81 -4.94 0.66 12.20
C ILE A 81 -3.80 -0.38 12.18
N ILE A 82 -3.90 -1.39 11.30
CA ILE A 82 -2.86 -2.40 11.12
C ILE A 82 -1.53 -1.74 10.72
N SER A 83 -1.55 -0.88 9.70
CA SER A 83 -0.35 -0.15 9.24
C SER A 83 0.30 0.69 10.35
N LEU A 84 -0.51 1.36 11.18
CA LEU A 84 -0.02 2.15 12.31
C LEU A 84 0.63 1.28 13.40
N ARG A 85 0.09 0.09 13.66
CA ARG A 85 0.66 -0.88 14.62
C ARG A 85 1.94 -1.53 14.11
N LEU A 86 2.02 -1.84 12.82
CA LEU A 86 3.20 -2.45 12.19
C LEU A 86 4.33 -1.44 11.95
N GLY A 87 4.01 -0.18 11.68
CA GLY A 87 4.99 0.85 11.32
C GLY A 87 6.24 0.92 12.22
N PRO A 88 6.09 0.96 13.56
CA PRO A 88 7.23 0.97 14.49
C PRO A 88 8.09 -0.31 14.48
N LEU A 89 7.55 -1.43 14.01
CA LEU A 89 8.27 -2.71 13.93
C LEU A 89 9.05 -2.86 12.62
N LEU A 90 8.59 -2.20 11.55
CA LEU A 90 9.20 -2.31 10.21
C LEU A 90 10.71 -2.03 10.24
N SER A 91 11.15 -0.99 10.94
CA SER A 91 12.58 -0.63 11.02
C SER A 91 13.48 -1.71 11.63
N LYS A 92 12.91 -2.66 12.40
CA LYS A 92 13.63 -3.76 13.02
C LYS A 92 13.69 -5.02 12.16
N ILE A 93 12.79 -5.16 11.18
CA ILE A 93 12.60 -6.38 10.39
C ILE A 93 12.91 -6.21 8.90
N ILE A 94 13.10 -4.99 8.43
CA ILE A 94 13.48 -4.70 7.04
C ILE A 94 14.89 -4.13 6.95
N SER A 95 15.60 -4.48 5.88
CA SER A 95 16.95 -3.96 5.59
C SER A 95 16.95 -2.42 5.52
N LEU A 96 18.05 -1.79 5.93
CA LEU A 96 18.26 -0.34 5.78
C LEU A 96 18.18 0.11 4.31
N ASN A 97 18.56 -0.77 3.37
CA ASN A 97 18.54 -0.49 1.94
C ASN A 97 17.12 -0.46 1.34
N GLN A 98 16.08 -0.84 2.10
CA GLN A 98 14.69 -0.74 1.68
C GLN A 98 14.09 0.60 2.11
N THR A 99 14.19 1.63 1.27
CA THR A 99 13.74 2.98 1.65
C THR A 99 12.28 3.26 1.29
N ALA A 100 11.74 2.57 0.29
CA ALA A 100 10.38 2.79 -0.19
C ALA A 100 9.33 2.40 0.86
N PHE A 101 8.31 3.24 1.03
CA PHE A 101 7.17 3.03 1.93
C PHE A 101 7.53 2.91 3.43
N VAL A 102 8.72 3.34 3.84
CA VAL A 102 9.15 3.34 5.25
C VAL A 102 9.17 4.76 5.79
N LYS A 103 8.48 5.01 6.90
CA LYS A 103 8.47 6.34 7.53
C LYS A 103 9.88 6.74 7.95
N GLY A 104 10.31 7.93 7.55
CA GLY A 104 11.61 8.49 7.90
C GLY A 104 12.75 8.13 6.95
N ARG A 105 12.50 7.31 5.92
CA ARG A 105 13.45 7.05 4.82
C ARG A 105 13.08 7.88 3.60
N LEU A 106 14.08 8.33 2.85
CA LEU A 106 13.90 9.23 1.71
C LEU A 106 14.27 8.52 0.41
N ILE A 107 13.53 8.81 -0.67
CA ILE A 107 13.83 8.24 -1.98
C ILE A 107 15.22 8.63 -2.50
N SER A 108 15.75 9.77 -2.06
CA SER A 108 17.11 10.22 -2.36
C SER A 108 18.18 9.27 -1.84
N GLU A 109 17.93 8.54 -0.75
CA GLU A 109 18.86 7.53 -0.24
C GLU A 109 19.09 6.40 -1.24
N ASN A 110 18.05 5.98 -1.99
CA ASN A 110 18.20 5.00 -3.07
C ASN A 110 19.01 5.54 -4.25
N ILE A 111 18.89 6.84 -4.55
CA ILE A 111 19.67 7.47 -5.63
C ILE A 111 21.15 7.46 -5.25
N LEU A 112 21.48 7.81 -4.01
CA LEU A 112 22.84 7.76 -3.49
C LEU A 112 23.39 6.33 -3.51
N LEU A 113 22.62 5.36 -3.03
CA LEU A 113 23.01 3.94 -3.07
C LEU A 113 23.27 3.47 -4.52
N ALA A 114 22.42 3.86 -5.47
CA ALA A 114 22.63 3.52 -6.87
C ALA A 114 23.89 4.18 -7.46
N GLN A 115 24.18 5.43 -7.09
CA GLN A 115 25.40 6.13 -7.51
C GLN A 115 26.66 5.46 -6.95
N GLU A 116 26.64 5.06 -5.68
CA GLU A 116 27.73 4.32 -5.04
C GLU A 116 27.98 2.99 -5.76
N LEU A 117 26.92 2.20 -6.00
CA LEU A 117 27.01 0.95 -6.75
C LEU A 117 27.58 1.14 -8.16
N VAL A 118 27.20 2.21 -8.87
CA VAL A 118 27.73 2.52 -10.20
C VAL A 118 29.20 2.95 -10.15
N ASN A 119 29.60 3.70 -9.13
CA ASN A 119 30.99 4.10 -8.95
C ASN A 119 31.90 2.87 -8.75
N ASP A 120 31.42 1.91 -7.97
CA ASP A 120 32.14 0.66 -7.69
C ASP A 120 32.32 -0.24 -8.92
N LEU A 121 31.50 -0.07 -9.97
CA LEU A 121 31.66 -0.81 -11.23
C LEU A 121 33.02 -0.55 -11.91
N ASN A 122 33.65 0.59 -11.63
CA ASN A 122 34.95 0.93 -12.20
C ASN A 122 36.14 0.29 -11.44
N LEU A 123 35.90 -0.35 -10.29
CA LEU A 123 36.94 -1.00 -9.51
C LEU A 123 37.48 -2.23 -10.26
N LYS A 124 38.81 -2.38 -10.33
CA LYS A 124 39.42 -3.56 -10.96
C LYS A 124 39.25 -4.77 -10.04
N VAL A 125 38.38 -5.69 -10.43
CA VAL A 125 38.19 -6.99 -9.76
C VAL A 125 38.47 -8.14 -10.72
N ARG A 126 38.84 -9.30 -10.17
CA ARG A 126 38.99 -10.52 -10.96
C ARG A 126 37.62 -10.98 -11.46
N GLY A 127 37.43 -11.01 -12.79
CA GLY A 127 36.17 -11.43 -13.42
C GLY A 127 35.25 -10.29 -13.87
N GLY A 128 35.59 -9.03 -13.57
CA GLY A 128 34.80 -7.85 -13.94
C GLY A 128 33.60 -7.60 -13.00
N ASN A 129 32.95 -6.44 -13.18
CA ASN A 129 31.78 -6.04 -12.39
C ASN A 129 30.50 -6.10 -13.24
N MET A 130 29.36 -6.36 -12.60
CA MET A 130 28.04 -6.39 -13.22
C MET A 130 27.02 -5.71 -12.31
N PHE A 131 26.13 -4.91 -12.90
CA PHE A 131 24.98 -4.32 -12.21
C PHE A 131 23.69 -4.99 -12.70
N LEU A 132 22.83 -5.41 -11.78
CA LEU A 132 21.54 -6.02 -12.09
C LEU A 132 20.41 -5.11 -11.65
N LYS A 133 19.60 -4.68 -12.62
CA LYS A 133 18.33 -4.00 -12.36
C LYS A 133 17.19 -5.02 -12.48
N LEU A 134 16.56 -5.31 -11.35
CA LEU A 134 15.43 -6.23 -11.27
C LEU A 134 14.14 -5.44 -11.05
N ASP A 135 13.06 -5.84 -11.74
CA ASP A 135 11.72 -5.27 -11.57
C ASP A 135 10.69 -6.39 -11.53
N ILE A 136 9.68 -6.23 -10.66
CA ILE A 136 8.62 -7.22 -10.47
C ILE A 136 7.37 -6.75 -11.21
N SER A 137 7.00 -7.48 -12.26
CA SER A 137 5.77 -7.22 -13.01
C SER A 137 4.56 -7.42 -12.12
N LYS A 138 3.68 -6.41 -12.04
CA LYS A 138 2.40 -6.45 -11.31
C LYS A 138 2.53 -7.02 -9.88
N ALA A 139 3.48 -6.50 -9.10
CA ALA A 139 3.83 -7.05 -7.78
C ALA A 139 2.62 -7.31 -6.87
N PHE A 140 1.61 -6.43 -6.84
CA PHE A 140 0.41 -6.63 -6.02
C PHE A 140 -0.57 -7.67 -6.56
N ASP A 141 -0.56 -7.94 -7.87
CA ASP A 141 -1.47 -8.91 -8.50
C ASP A 141 -0.86 -10.32 -8.51
N ASN A 142 0.47 -10.43 -8.44
CA ASN A 142 1.22 -11.69 -8.59
C ASN A 142 1.72 -12.27 -7.25
N ILE A 143 1.34 -11.69 -6.12
CA ILE A 143 1.68 -12.22 -4.80
C ILE A 143 0.90 -13.52 -4.53
N SER A 144 1.61 -14.55 -4.07
CA SER A 144 0.98 -15.77 -3.58
C SER A 144 0.40 -15.56 -2.18
N TRP A 145 -0.90 -15.81 -2.01
CA TRP A 145 -1.56 -15.71 -0.71
C TRP A 145 -1.09 -16.76 0.27
N ASP A 146 -0.80 -17.98 -0.21
CA ASP A 146 -0.27 -19.09 0.63
C ASP A 146 1.14 -18.80 1.18
N PHE A 147 1.84 -17.81 0.63
CA PHE A 147 3.11 -17.35 1.18
C PHE A 147 2.93 -16.31 2.30
N ILE A 148 1.83 -15.56 2.28
CA ILE A 148 1.54 -14.49 3.24
C ILE A 148 0.78 -15.01 4.47
N VAL A 149 -0.14 -15.95 4.25
CA VAL A 149 -1.02 -16.56 5.26
C VAL A 149 -0.39 -17.82 5.81
#